data_AF-B3EFJ6-F1
#
_entry.id   AF-B3EFJ6-F1
#
_cell.length_a   1.000
_cell.length_b   1.000
_cell.length_c   1.000
_cell.angle_alpha   90.00
_cell.angle_beta   90.00
_cell.angle_gamma   90.00
#
_symmetry.space_group_name_H-M   'P 1'
#
loop_
_entity.id
_entity.type
_entity.pdbx_description
1 polymer ?
#
loop_
_entity_poly.entity_id
_entity_poly.type
_entity_poly.pdbx_seq_one_letter_code
_entity_poly.pdbx_strand_id
1 'polypeptide(L)'
;MNKGNIDVHCHFFNFAFAFEELLEIGWRWLHGNYPYKSDELIKPKVKIAFPDELQGLVNYVASFFSTLVRSPEENYDYEQECYKSSQWKPKEPIVTVPLMMDIFFVFDKGGALQHKTRLEALPAAQRKAALTALPVSERDMPSFDAFAEEMKERVIRAYSEKVAGKAPAGMVKAAANTAPVAAELERVIREFKADTAPSVTAKGLPSGGKVQMTRGYRKHLEALKALRKKNPGTVLPFLAVDPRRIGIEKLVQDQVIRGSFHGVKLYCPLGYLPSHPALYPVFQLCVKHNIPVTSHTSPGGFPSLCSRISTSSRKKNGTVVPVVFDKDAFKAEHEVKDGEAAQSLFFADPDKWLDVLESPGLGSLRVDFAHFGGQDNVKAYAAAGSTDSNNWTGRIIRLMERFEHVYADISFCPDDGMLEAITSIMARHPVVQSRLMFGTDFVMIMMNKCGLQNYFNHYNGLKTAMVTTNPMAFLER
;
A
#
# COMPACT_ATOMS: atom_id res chain seq x y z
N MET A 1 -24.42 6.11 -4.02
CA MET A 1 -23.53 6.23 -2.85
C MET A 1 -24.19 7.13 -1.82
N ASN A 2 -23.86 6.95 -0.53
CA ASN A 2 -24.35 7.84 0.52
C ASN A 2 -23.80 9.27 0.28
N LYS A 3 -24.55 10.32 0.62
CA LYS A 3 -24.13 11.73 0.41
C LYS A 3 -23.19 12.25 1.52
N GLY A 4 -22.66 11.37 2.35
CA GLY A 4 -21.75 11.71 3.45
C GLY A 4 -20.38 12.16 2.96
N ASN A 5 -19.57 12.70 3.87
CA ASN A 5 -18.18 13.01 3.57
C ASN A 5 -17.40 11.72 3.31
N ILE A 6 -16.35 11.82 2.51
CA ILE A 6 -15.57 10.69 2.01
C ILE A 6 -14.10 10.89 2.37
N ASP A 7 -13.51 9.90 3.01
CA ASP A 7 -12.07 9.69 3.11
C ASP A 7 -11.63 8.77 1.97
N VAL A 8 -10.97 9.33 0.94
CA VAL A 8 -10.57 8.56 -0.25
C VAL A 8 -9.28 7.75 -0.07
N HIS A 9 -8.53 7.98 1.01
CA HIS A 9 -7.27 7.30 1.24
C HIS A 9 -7.16 6.94 2.71
N CYS A 10 -7.56 5.71 3.00
CA CYS A 10 -7.45 5.11 4.32
C CYS A 10 -6.74 3.76 4.22
N HIS A 11 -6.08 3.34 5.29
CA HIS A 11 -5.46 2.03 5.39
C HIS A 11 -5.96 1.36 6.67
N PHE A 12 -6.60 0.19 6.56
CA PHE A 12 -7.09 -0.57 7.71
C PHE A 12 -6.33 -1.87 7.97
N PHE A 13 -5.26 -2.14 7.21
CA PHE A 13 -4.36 -3.23 7.57
C PHE A 13 -3.69 -2.95 8.90
N ASN A 14 -3.29 -4.02 9.57
CA ASN A 14 -2.81 -3.98 10.92
C ASN A 14 -1.48 -4.71 11.07
N PHE A 15 -1.01 -4.77 12.31
CA PHE A 15 0.17 -5.51 12.66
C PHE A 15 0.14 -6.97 12.15
N ALA A 16 -0.98 -7.68 12.32
CA ALA A 16 -1.11 -9.08 11.94
C ALA A 16 -0.85 -9.29 10.44
N PHE A 17 -1.39 -8.43 9.57
CA PHE A 17 -1.09 -8.44 8.14
C PHE A 17 0.43 -8.34 7.87
N ALA A 18 1.10 -7.36 8.48
CA ALA A 18 2.51 -7.11 8.22
C ALA A 18 3.39 -8.27 8.72
N PHE A 19 3.06 -8.85 9.88
CA PHE A 19 3.80 -9.98 10.44
C PHE A 19 3.55 -11.30 9.69
N GLU A 20 2.33 -11.53 9.21
CA GLU A 20 2.05 -12.67 8.33
C GLU A 20 2.86 -12.61 7.03
N GLU A 21 2.98 -11.42 6.43
CA GLU A 21 3.83 -11.23 5.26
C GLU A 21 5.32 -11.41 5.62
N LEU A 22 5.79 -10.95 6.80
CA LEU A 22 7.16 -11.23 7.25
C LEU A 22 7.42 -12.74 7.37
N LEU A 23 6.51 -13.49 7.99
CA LEU A 23 6.64 -14.95 8.12
C LEU A 23 6.62 -15.63 6.74
N GLU A 24 5.70 -15.24 5.85
CA GLU A 24 5.60 -15.81 4.50
C GLU A 24 6.83 -15.49 3.63
N ILE A 25 7.31 -14.25 3.65
CA ILE A 25 8.51 -13.81 2.93
C ILE A 25 9.75 -14.54 3.45
N GLY A 26 9.98 -14.48 4.77
CA GLY A 26 11.17 -15.06 5.39
C GLY A 26 11.22 -16.58 5.22
N TRP A 27 10.10 -17.27 5.41
CA TRP A 27 10.01 -18.72 5.20
C TRP A 27 10.29 -19.10 3.74
N ARG A 28 9.69 -18.39 2.77
CA ARG A 28 9.98 -18.64 1.36
C ARG A 28 11.44 -18.38 1.01
N TRP A 29 12.04 -17.33 1.59
CA TRP A 29 13.44 -17.01 1.35
C TRP A 29 14.37 -18.11 1.86
N LEU A 30 14.18 -18.59 3.09
CA LEU A 30 14.97 -19.67 3.68
C LEU A 30 14.97 -20.94 2.81
N HIS A 31 13.88 -21.16 2.07
CA HIS A 31 13.72 -22.29 1.16
C HIS A 31 14.03 -21.96 -0.31
N GLY A 32 14.59 -20.78 -0.63
CA GLY A 32 14.92 -20.38 -2.01
C GLY A 32 13.69 -20.17 -2.93
N ASN A 33 12.52 -19.98 -2.33
CA ASN A 33 11.21 -19.91 -2.99
C ASN A 33 10.60 -18.50 -2.97
N TYR A 34 11.43 -17.48 -2.72
CA TYR A 34 10.99 -16.08 -2.74
C TYR A 34 11.35 -15.43 -4.08
N PRO A 35 10.40 -14.72 -4.75
CA PRO A 35 8.99 -14.56 -4.39
C PRO A 35 8.09 -15.71 -4.86
N TYR A 36 8.58 -16.61 -5.73
CA TYR A 36 7.81 -17.76 -6.22
C TYR A 36 8.46 -19.09 -5.87
N LYS A 37 7.61 -20.11 -5.69
CA LYS A 37 8.05 -21.49 -5.52
C LYS A 37 8.79 -21.95 -6.78
N SER A 38 10.00 -22.48 -6.59
CA SER A 38 10.69 -23.22 -7.63
C SER A 38 10.11 -24.65 -7.65
N ASP A 39 9.59 -25.10 -8.80
CA ASP A 39 9.23 -26.51 -9.01
C ASP A 39 10.49 -27.39 -9.23
N GLU A 40 11.69 -26.84 -9.09
CA GLU A 40 12.92 -27.59 -9.19
C GLU A 40 13.19 -28.32 -7.88
N LEU A 41 13.14 -29.65 -7.96
CA LEU A 41 13.63 -30.62 -6.99
C LEU A 41 15.05 -30.26 -6.48
N ILE A 42 15.17 -29.34 -5.52
CA ILE A 42 16.46 -28.97 -4.93
C ILE A 42 16.39 -29.23 -3.43
N LYS A 43 17.18 -30.22 -3.02
CA LYS A 43 17.37 -30.65 -1.63
C LYS A 43 17.62 -29.42 -0.74
N PRO A 44 16.97 -29.31 0.44
CA PRO A 44 17.20 -28.21 1.35
C PRO A 44 18.66 -28.25 1.82
N LYS A 45 19.44 -27.22 1.48
CA LYS A 45 20.58 -26.84 2.30
C LYS A 45 20.02 -25.93 3.38
N VAL A 46 19.75 -26.50 4.55
CA VAL A 46 19.45 -25.72 5.76
C VAL A 46 20.69 -24.88 6.06
N LYS A 47 20.66 -23.60 5.70
CA LYS A 47 21.53 -22.62 6.33
C LYS A 47 20.79 -22.12 7.57
N ILE A 48 21.37 -22.38 8.74
CA ILE A 48 20.86 -21.98 10.06
C ILE A 48 21.13 -20.48 10.33
N ALA A 49 21.69 -19.75 9.35
CA ALA A 49 21.87 -18.30 9.44
C ALA A 49 20.65 -17.58 8.87
N PHE A 50 19.94 -16.85 9.72
CA PHE A 50 18.79 -16.03 9.33
C PHE A 50 19.26 -14.80 8.53
N PRO A 51 18.59 -14.41 7.44
CA PRO A 51 19.05 -13.29 6.60
C PRO A 51 18.92 -11.95 7.34
N ASP A 52 20.02 -11.23 7.52
CA ASP A 52 20.02 -9.87 8.06
C ASP A 52 19.22 -8.89 7.18
N GLU A 53 19.04 -9.23 5.91
CA GLU A 53 18.20 -8.51 4.96
C GLU A 53 16.76 -8.34 5.47
N LEU A 54 16.24 -9.29 6.26
CA LEU A 54 14.89 -9.21 6.83
C LEU A 54 14.75 -8.08 7.86
N GLN A 55 15.85 -7.55 8.41
CA GLN A 55 15.81 -6.56 9.50
C GLN A 55 15.04 -5.28 9.11
N GLY A 56 15.11 -4.86 7.84
CA GLY A 56 14.32 -3.73 7.36
C GLY A 56 12.80 -3.97 7.47
N LEU A 57 12.36 -5.20 7.17
CA LEU A 57 10.95 -5.58 7.28
C LEU A 57 10.56 -5.81 8.74
N VAL A 58 11.42 -6.40 9.57
CA VAL A 58 11.24 -6.48 11.03
C VAL A 58 11.00 -5.08 11.62
N ASN A 59 11.83 -4.11 11.24
CA ASN A 59 11.71 -2.74 11.73
C ASN A 59 10.38 -2.09 11.29
N TYR A 60 9.93 -2.36 10.06
CA TYR A 60 8.64 -1.91 9.57
C TYR A 60 7.49 -2.54 10.38
N VAL A 61 7.49 -3.86 10.51
CA VAL A 61 6.50 -4.61 11.30
C VAL A 61 6.45 -4.11 12.76
N ALA A 62 7.61 -3.88 13.38
CA ALA A 62 7.69 -3.33 14.73
C ALA A 62 7.11 -1.91 14.86
N SER A 63 7.06 -1.12 13.78
CA SER A 63 6.44 0.22 13.83
C SER A 63 4.92 0.20 13.95
N PHE A 64 4.26 -0.93 13.64
CA PHE A 64 2.81 -1.07 13.81
C PHE A 64 2.42 -1.24 15.29
N PHE A 65 3.31 -1.80 16.11
CA PHE A 65 2.98 -2.13 17.50
C PHE A 65 2.79 -0.93 18.42
N SER A 66 3.27 0.26 18.04
CA SER A 66 2.97 1.44 18.86
C SER A 66 1.50 1.82 18.83
N THR A 67 0.73 1.47 17.78
CA THR A 67 -0.61 2.05 17.56
C THR A 67 -1.67 1.21 16.82
N LEU A 68 -1.36 -0.01 16.34
CA LEU A 68 -2.20 -0.75 15.36
C LEU A 68 -2.43 -2.26 15.68
N VAL A 69 -2.73 -2.60 16.94
CA VAL A 69 -3.13 -3.98 17.34
C VAL A 69 -4.59 -4.31 16.91
N ARG A 70 -5.38 -3.29 16.57
CA ARG A 70 -6.78 -3.43 16.15
C ARG A 70 -6.94 -4.26 14.86
N SER A 71 -8.03 -4.98 14.75
CA SER A 71 -8.54 -5.55 13.51
C SER A 71 -8.97 -4.45 12.52
N PRO A 72 -9.10 -4.76 11.21
CA PRO A 72 -9.62 -3.79 10.24
C PRO A 72 -11.02 -3.23 10.59
N GLU A 73 -11.84 -4.03 11.26
CA GLU A 73 -13.18 -3.61 11.72
C GLU A 73 -13.08 -2.65 12.90
N GLU A 74 -12.23 -2.93 13.90
CA GLU A 74 -12.00 -2.01 15.01
C GLU A 74 -11.31 -0.71 14.57
N ASN A 75 -10.47 -0.76 13.53
CA ASN A 75 -9.90 0.46 12.92
C ASN A 75 -10.98 1.31 12.25
N TYR A 76 -11.92 0.69 11.53
CA TYR A 76 -13.08 1.37 10.97
C TYR A 76 -13.95 1.99 12.07
N ASP A 77 -14.32 1.23 13.09
CA ASP A 77 -15.15 1.73 14.20
C ASP A 77 -14.46 2.91 14.92
N TYR A 78 -13.14 2.84 15.10
CA TYR A 78 -12.34 3.93 15.68
C TYR A 78 -12.28 5.18 14.79
N GLU A 79 -12.17 5.02 13.46
CA GLU A 79 -12.25 6.13 12.51
C GLU A 79 -13.61 6.84 12.61
N GLN A 80 -14.69 6.06 12.62
CA GLN A 80 -16.06 6.59 12.74
C GLN A 80 -16.26 7.33 14.07
N GLU A 81 -15.73 6.80 15.18
CA GLU A 81 -15.78 7.45 16.50
C GLU A 81 -15.01 8.77 16.52
N CYS A 82 -13.78 8.78 16.00
CA CYS A 82 -12.95 9.98 15.90
C CYS A 82 -13.62 11.05 15.03
N TYR A 83 -14.18 10.65 13.90
CA TYR A 83 -14.89 11.55 12.99
C TYR A 83 -16.15 12.13 13.63
N LYS A 84 -16.97 11.30 14.27
CA LYS A 84 -18.17 11.72 14.99
C LYS A 84 -17.86 12.70 16.13
N SER A 85 -16.73 12.49 16.81
CA SER A 85 -16.28 13.32 17.94
C SER A 85 -15.46 14.55 17.50
N SER A 86 -15.21 14.71 16.21
CA SER A 86 -14.46 15.84 15.66
C SER A 86 -15.28 17.13 15.65
N GLN A 87 -14.59 18.25 15.44
CA GLN A 87 -15.17 19.57 15.28
C GLN A 87 -16.02 19.73 14.00
N TRP A 88 -15.99 18.75 13.09
CA TRP A 88 -16.85 18.74 11.90
C TRP A 88 -18.33 18.53 12.27
N LYS A 89 -18.60 17.96 13.45
CA LYS A 89 -19.95 17.64 13.96
C LYS A 89 -20.82 16.97 12.89
N PRO A 90 -20.34 15.86 12.30
CA PRO A 90 -21.00 15.26 11.15
C PRO A 90 -22.35 14.66 11.53
N LYS A 91 -23.30 14.73 10.59
CA LYS A 91 -24.65 14.13 10.74
C LYS A 91 -24.71 12.69 10.23
N GLU A 92 -23.82 12.36 9.30
CA GLU A 92 -23.73 11.06 8.65
C GLU A 92 -22.37 10.42 8.95
N PRO A 93 -22.26 9.09 8.95
CA PRO A 93 -20.97 8.40 9.00
C PRO A 93 -20.07 8.82 7.82
N ILE A 94 -18.75 8.79 8.03
CA ILE A 94 -17.80 9.01 6.94
C ILE A 94 -17.79 7.77 6.03
N VAL A 95 -17.80 7.98 4.72
CA VAL A 95 -17.51 6.93 3.74
C VAL A 95 -16.00 6.80 3.64
N THR A 96 -15.46 5.61 3.82
CA THR A 96 -14.02 5.35 3.79
C THR A 96 -13.67 4.43 2.63
N VAL A 97 -12.53 4.72 2.00
CA VAL A 97 -11.95 3.96 0.90
C VAL A 97 -10.69 3.27 1.42
N PRO A 98 -10.81 2.09 2.06
CA PRO A 98 -9.65 1.39 2.57
C PRO A 98 -8.84 0.81 1.42
N LEU A 99 -7.61 1.25 1.33
CA LEU A 99 -6.64 0.87 0.32
C LEU A 99 -5.86 -0.35 0.82
N MET A 100 -5.87 -1.44 0.07
CA MET A 100 -5.00 -2.56 0.38
C MET A 100 -3.51 -2.20 0.20
N MET A 101 -2.64 -2.96 0.87
CA MET A 101 -1.20 -2.96 0.64
C MET A 101 -0.71 -4.34 0.24
N ASP A 102 0.34 -4.39 -0.59
CA ASP A 102 1.00 -5.61 -1.04
C ASP A 102 2.51 -5.51 -0.83
N ILE A 103 2.96 -5.78 0.41
CA ILE A 103 4.38 -5.69 0.77
C ILE A 103 5.18 -6.96 0.41
N PHE A 104 4.53 -7.95 -0.22
CA PHE A 104 5.14 -9.25 -0.45
C PHE A 104 6.44 -9.15 -1.27
N PHE A 105 6.49 -8.25 -2.25
CA PHE A 105 7.61 -8.09 -3.18
C PHE A 105 8.68 -7.08 -2.72
N VAL A 106 8.69 -6.70 -1.43
CA VAL A 106 9.59 -5.65 -0.90
C VAL A 106 11.08 -5.93 -1.14
N PHE A 107 11.47 -7.20 -1.24
CA PHE A 107 12.85 -7.64 -1.49
C PHE A 107 13.10 -8.16 -2.92
N ASP A 108 12.15 -8.01 -3.84
CA ASP A 108 12.35 -8.41 -5.22
C ASP A 108 13.20 -7.37 -5.97
N LYS A 109 14.37 -7.83 -6.45
CA LYS A 109 15.32 -7.04 -7.26
C LYS A 109 14.97 -7.00 -8.75
N GLY A 110 13.79 -7.50 -9.14
CA GLY A 110 13.36 -7.62 -10.53
C GLY A 110 13.39 -9.03 -11.10
N GLY A 111 13.91 -10.00 -10.33
CA GLY A 111 13.94 -11.41 -10.73
C GLY A 111 12.54 -11.97 -10.92
N ALA A 112 11.57 -11.44 -10.16
CA ALA A 112 10.21 -11.95 -10.19
C ALA A 112 9.58 -11.88 -11.60
N LEU A 113 9.84 -10.84 -12.37
CA LEU A 113 9.25 -10.69 -13.70
C LEU A 113 9.71 -11.79 -14.67
N GLN A 114 10.97 -12.21 -14.59
CA GLN A 114 11.50 -13.30 -15.42
C GLN A 114 10.93 -14.66 -15.01
N HIS A 115 10.81 -14.91 -13.71
CA HIS A 115 10.25 -16.15 -13.18
C HIS A 115 8.73 -16.25 -13.38
N LYS A 116 8.01 -15.12 -13.35
CA LYS A 116 6.58 -15.03 -13.61
C LYS A 116 6.22 -15.60 -14.98
N THR A 117 6.92 -15.19 -16.04
CA THR A 117 6.66 -15.71 -17.40
C THR A 117 6.87 -17.23 -17.48
N ARG A 118 7.91 -17.76 -16.82
CA ARG A 118 8.16 -19.21 -16.77
C ARG A 118 7.02 -19.96 -16.05
N LEU A 119 6.56 -19.44 -14.91
CA LEU A 119 5.46 -20.03 -14.14
C LEU A 119 4.12 -19.94 -14.88
N GLU A 120 3.87 -18.85 -15.59
CA GLU A 120 2.65 -18.67 -16.37
C GLU A 120 2.57 -19.63 -17.56
N ALA A 121 3.72 -20.06 -18.10
CA ALA A 121 3.86 -21.04 -19.17
C ALA A 121 3.67 -22.50 -18.71
N LEU A 122 3.64 -22.79 -17.41
CA LEU A 122 3.41 -24.13 -16.89
C LEU A 122 1.98 -24.64 -17.22
N PRO A 123 1.80 -25.96 -17.42
CA PRO A 123 0.49 -26.60 -17.48
C PRO A 123 -0.40 -26.18 -16.29
N ALA A 124 -1.71 -26.09 -16.52
CA ALA A 124 -2.64 -25.51 -15.54
C ALA A 124 -2.59 -26.19 -14.15
N ALA A 125 -2.40 -27.51 -14.08
CA ALA A 125 -2.27 -28.26 -12.83
C ALA A 125 -0.96 -27.94 -12.09
N GLN A 126 0.16 -27.85 -12.80
CA GLN A 126 1.47 -27.52 -12.22
C GLN A 126 1.51 -26.07 -11.75
N ARG A 127 1.03 -25.14 -12.60
CA ARG A 127 0.88 -23.73 -12.22
C ARG A 127 0.00 -23.57 -10.97
N LYS A 128 -1.10 -24.32 -10.89
CA LYS A 128 -1.97 -24.32 -9.70
C LYS A 128 -1.21 -24.77 -8.45
N ALA A 129 -0.41 -25.84 -8.54
CA ALA A 129 0.42 -26.30 -7.42
C ALA A 129 1.45 -25.25 -6.98
N ALA A 130 2.15 -24.63 -7.94
CA ALA A 130 3.16 -23.60 -7.68
C ALA A 130 2.59 -22.32 -7.03
N LEU A 131 1.33 -21.98 -7.32
CA LEU A 131 0.65 -20.80 -6.78
C LEU A 131 -0.07 -21.03 -5.44
N THR A 132 -0.37 -22.28 -5.11
CA THR A 132 -1.11 -22.61 -3.89
C THR A 132 -0.18 -22.46 -2.68
N ALA A 133 -0.56 -21.65 -1.69
CA ALA A 133 0.11 -21.64 -0.39
C ALA A 133 0.03 -23.06 0.19
N LEU A 134 1.16 -23.66 0.58
CA LEU A 134 1.12 -24.98 1.23
C LEU A 134 1.14 -24.75 2.74
N PRO A 135 0.42 -25.57 3.51
CA PRO A 135 0.65 -25.63 4.95
C PRO A 135 2.12 -25.96 5.22
N VAL A 136 2.64 -25.48 6.35
CA VAL A 136 3.94 -25.95 6.83
C VAL A 136 3.80 -27.44 7.10
N SER A 137 4.62 -28.27 6.46
CA SER A 137 4.51 -29.72 6.60
C SER A 137 4.84 -30.16 8.02
N GLU A 138 4.32 -31.30 8.49
CA GLU A 138 4.70 -31.85 9.81
C GLU A 138 6.22 -32.03 9.93
N ARG A 139 6.88 -32.38 8.83
CA ARG A 139 8.34 -32.51 8.74
C ARG A 139 9.06 -31.18 8.95
N ASP A 140 8.54 -30.08 8.39
CA ASP A 140 9.19 -28.77 8.45
C ASP A 140 8.76 -27.96 9.69
N MET A 141 7.75 -28.44 10.44
CA MET A 141 7.17 -27.74 11.58
C MET A 141 8.20 -27.33 12.64
N PRO A 142 9.16 -28.19 13.06
CA PRO A 142 10.17 -27.78 14.05
C PRO A 142 11.07 -26.64 13.55
N SER A 143 11.44 -26.66 12.26
CA SER A 143 12.26 -25.60 11.65
C SER A 143 11.47 -24.30 11.47
N PHE A 144 10.19 -24.40 11.15
CA PHE A 144 9.30 -23.24 11.10
C PHE A 144 9.11 -22.62 12.48
N ASP A 145 8.91 -23.43 13.52
CA ASP A 145 8.74 -22.93 14.89
C ASP A 145 9.97 -22.16 15.37
N ALA A 146 11.18 -22.68 15.11
CA ALA A 146 12.42 -21.96 15.40
C ALA A 146 12.53 -20.64 14.62
N PHE A 147 12.17 -20.62 13.34
CA PHE A 147 12.15 -19.40 12.52
C PHE A 147 11.12 -18.37 13.02
N ALA A 148 9.91 -18.81 13.33
CA ALA A 148 8.82 -17.95 13.78
C ALA A 148 9.15 -17.33 15.15
N GLU A 149 9.77 -18.09 16.05
CA GLU A 149 10.24 -17.61 17.35
C GLU A 149 11.35 -16.56 17.19
N GLU A 150 12.35 -16.79 16.33
CA GLU A 150 13.39 -15.79 16.03
C GLU A 150 12.77 -14.49 15.48
N MET A 151 11.83 -14.58 14.53
CA MET A 151 11.15 -13.39 13.99
C MET A 151 10.35 -12.65 15.07
N LYS A 152 9.67 -13.39 15.95
CA LYS A 152 8.97 -12.84 17.11
C LYS A 152 9.92 -12.06 18.01
N GLU A 153 11.05 -12.67 18.40
CA GLU A 153 12.06 -12.03 19.26
C GLU A 153 12.67 -10.79 18.61
N ARG A 154 12.98 -10.84 17.31
CA ARG A 154 13.50 -9.68 16.56
C ARG A 154 12.49 -8.53 16.52
N VAL A 155 11.21 -8.82 16.31
CA VAL A 155 10.15 -7.80 16.32
C VAL A 155 9.96 -7.21 17.71
N ILE A 156 9.94 -8.03 18.76
CA ILE A 156 9.84 -7.56 20.16
C ILE A 156 11.03 -6.64 20.51
N ARG A 157 12.25 -7.01 20.09
CA ARG A 157 13.46 -6.23 20.32
C ARG A 157 13.40 -4.89 19.59
N ALA A 158 13.10 -4.89 18.29
CA ALA A 158 12.97 -3.68 17.49
C ALA A 158 11.85 -2.75 18.02
N TYR A 159 10.74 -3.31 18.49
CA TYR A 159 9.69 -2.55 19.17
C TYR A 159 10.18 -1.91 20.47
N SER A 160 10.85 -2.69 21.32
CA SER A 160 11.38 -2.22 22.62
C SER A 160 12.37 -1.08 22.45
N GLU A 161 13.28 -1.19 21.47
CA GLU A 161 14.25 -0.14 21.13
C GLU A 161 13.55 1.16 20.67
N LYS A 162 12.51 1.03 19.82
CA LYS A 162 11.73 2.18 19.35
C LYS A 162 10.96 2.88 20.47
N VAL A 163 10.40 2.13 21.42
CA VAL A 163 9.70 2.72 22.57
C VAL A 163 10.70 3.35 23.55
N ALA A 164 11.82 2.69 23.84
CA ALA A 164 12.86 3.21 24.72
C ALA A 164 13.55 4.47 24.17
N GLY A 165 13.62 4.63 22.84
CA GLY A 165 14.15 5.83 22.17
C GLY A 165 13.23 7.05 22.19
N LYS A 166 11.98 6.93 22.63
CA LYS A 166 10.99 8.03 22.70
C LYS A 166 10.92 8.73 24.07
N ALA A 167 11.71 8.30 25.06
CA ALA A 167 11.78 8.95 26.38
C ALA A 167 12.63 10.24 26.32
N PRO A 168 12.15 11.40 26.81
CA PRO A 168 12.95 12.62 26.91
C PRO A 168 14.24 12.40 27.70
N ALA A 169 15.32 13.07 27.31
CA ALA A 169 16.59 13.00 28.03
C ALA A 169 16.40 13.40 29.51
N GLY A 170 16.80 12.53 30.44
CA GLY A 170 16.76 12.79 31.89
C GLY A 170 15.64 12.09 32.69
N MET A 171 14.75 11.32 32.06
CA MET A 171 13.76 10.49 32.76
C MET A 171 14.14 9.00 32.77
N VAL A 172 13.77 8.29 33.84
CA VAL A 172 13.94 6.83 33.94
C VAL A 172 13.17 6.17 32.80
N LYS A 173 13.87 5.46 31.92
CA LYS A 173 13.27 4.67 30.83
C LYS A 173 12.40 3.58 31.46
N ALA A 174 11.08 3.75 31.45
CA ALA A 174 10.19 2.65 31.78
C ALA A 174 10.40 1.52 30.74
N ALA A 175 10.64 0.30 31.19
CA ALA A 175 10.70 -0.84 30.29
C ALA A 175 9.34 -0.96 29.57
N ALA A 176 9.36 -1.01 28.23
CA ALA A 176 8.14 -1.23 27.47
C ALA A 176 7.51 -2.55 27.91
N ASN A 177 6.24 -2.56 28.32
CA ASN A 177 5.54 -3.82 28.55
C ASN A 177 5.34 -4.52 27.20
N THR A 178 6.16 -5.52 26.91
CA THR A 178 6.13 -6.28 25.66
C THR A 178 5.14 -7.43 25.68
N ALA A 179 4.51 -7.73 26.81
CA ALA A 179 3.62 -8.89 26.93
C ALA A 179 2.42 -8.87 25.95
N PRO A 180 1.72 -7.74 25.73
CA PRO A 180 0.64 -7.69 24.73
C PRO A 180 1.14 -7.90 23.30
N VAL A 181 2.33 -7.39 23.00
CA VAL A 181 3.00 -7.54 21.70
C VAL A 181 3.36 -9.01 21.45
N ALA A 182 3.96 -9.66 22.44
CA ALA A 182 4.31 -11.07 22.39
C ALA A 182 3.06 -11.96 22.23
N ALA A 183 2.00 -11.71 22.99
CA ALA A 183 0.75 -12.48 22.90
C ALA A 183 0.11 -12.38 21.51
N GLU A 184 0.13 -11.19 20.90
CA GLU A 184 -0.40 -10.98 19.55
C GLU A 184 0.47 -11.67 18.48
N LEU A 185 1.80 -11.60 18.61
CA LEU A 185 2.72 -12.36 17.75
C LEU A 185 2.45 -13.87 17.83
N GLU A 186 2.29 -14.41 19.03
CA GLU A 186 2.00 -15.83 19.25
C GLU A 186 0.64 -16.25 18.67
N ARG A 187 -0.38 -15.38 18.79
CA ARG A 187 -1.69 -15.58 18.14
C ARG A 187 -1.51 -15.69 16.62
N VAL A 188 -0.76 -14.76 16.01
CA VAL A 188 -0.53 -14.77 14.56
C VAL A 188 0.28 -16.00 14.12
N ILE A 189 1.32 -16.41 14.85
CA ILE A 189 2.08 -17.64 14.55
C ILE A 189 1.17 -18.86 14.59
N ARG A 190 0.36 -18.99 15.65
CA ARG A 190 -0.57 -20.11 15.79
C ARG A 190 -1.56 -20.15 14.63
N GLU A 191 -2.14 -19.01 14.27
CA GLU A 191 -3.06 -18.91 13.13
C GLU A 191 -2.37 -19.19 11.80
N PHE A 192 -1.14 -18.71 11.60
CA PHE A 192 -0.36 -18.98 10.39
C PHE A 192 -0.14 -20.49 10.19
N LYS A 193 0.20 -21.21 11.27
CA LYS A 193 0.38 -22.67 11.29
C LYS A 193 -0.92 -23.41 11.00
N ALA A 194 -2.03 -22.96 11.60
CA ALA A 194 -3.35 -23.57 11.44
C ALA A 194 -4.03 -23.26 10.09
N ASP A 195 -3.57 -22.22 9.39
CA ASP A 195 -4.11 -21.78 8.11
C ASP A 195 -3.81 -22.80 7.01
N THR A 196 -4.73 -23.77 6.90
CA THR A 196 -4.85 -24.65 5.75
C THR A 196 -5.34 -23.83 4.58
N ALA A 197 -4.62 -23.87 3.45
CA ALA A 197 -5.03 -23.16 2.25
C ALA A 197 -6.50 -23.46 1.96
N PRO A 198 -7.32 -22.43 1.73
CA PRO A 198 -8.75 -22.65 1.70
C PRO A 198 -9.13 -23.66 0.62
N SER A 199 -10.10 -24.52 0.95
CA SER A 199 -10.65 -25.50 0.03
C SER A 199 -11.03 -24.84 -1.30
N VAL A 200 -10.69 -25.53 -2.40
CA VAL A 200 -10.92 -25.13 -3.80
C VAL A 200 -12.39 -24.77 -4.09
N THR A 201 -13.31 -25.15 -3.20
CA THR A 201 -14.77 -24.99 -3.34
C THR A 201 -15.37 -23.81 -2.58
N ALA A 202 -14.59 -23.05 -1.81
CA ALA A 202 -15.13 -21.94 -1.02
C ALA A 202 -15.58 -20.77 -1.92
N LYS A 203 -16.90 -20.55 -1.99
CA LYS A 203 -17.51 -19.38 -2.65
C LYS A 203 -16.89 -18.09 -2.09
N GLY A 204 -16.34 -17.26 -2.97
CA GLY A 204 -15.81 -15.94 -2.62
C GLY A 204 -14.28 -15.83 -2.64
N LEU A 205 -13.52 -16.93 -2.70
CA LEU A 205 -12.08 -16.83 -2.96
C LEU A 205 -11.79 -16.56 -4.44
N PRO A 206 -10.74 -15.78 -4.76
CA PRO A 206 -10.33 -15.62 -6.14
C PRO A 206 -9.84 -16.95 -6.72
N SER A 207 -10.62 -17.52 -7.64
CA SER A 207 -10.13 -18.19 -8.85
C SER A 207 -9.50 -19.59 -8.81
N GLY A 208 -9.81 -20.46 -7.85
CA GLY A 208 -9.45 -21.89 -7.97
C GLY A 208 -7.95 -22.17 -8.17
N GLY A 209 -7.08 -21.31 -7.62
CA GLY A 209 -5.61 -21.43 -7.65
C GLY A 209 -4.90 -20.81 -8.84
N LYS A 210 -5.51 -19.87 -9.57
CA LYS A 210 -4.88 -19.13 -10.68
C LYS A 210 -4.22 -17.80 -10.28
N VAL A 211 -4.34 -17.40 -9.01
CA VAL A 211 -3.77 -16.16 -8.47
C VAL A 211 -2.81 -16.52 -7.35
N GLN A 212 -1.64 -15.89 -7.34
CA GLN A 212 -0.71 -15.99 -6.21
C GLN A 212 -1.31 -15.27 -5.01
N MET A 213 -1.63 -16.01 -3.95
CA MET A 213 -2.17 -15.46 -2.70
C MET A 213 -1.26 -15.84 -1.54
N THR A 214 -0.64 -14.84 -0.92
CA THR A 214 0.04 -15.00 0.37
C THR A 214 -0.99 -14.96 1.50
N ARG A 215 -0.63 -15.46 2.69
CA ARG A 215 -1.56 -15.50 3.83
C ARG A 215 -2.03 -14.09 4.22
N GLY A 216 -1.09 -13.15 4.42
CA GLY A 216 -1.39 -11.77 4.77
C GLY A 216 -2.26 -11.07 3.73
N TYR A 217 -1.84 -11.07 2.46
CA TYR A 217 -2.60 -10.45 1.37
C TYR A 217 -4.03 -11.02 1.26
N ARG A 218 -4.19 -12.36 1.39
CA ARG A 218 -5.51 -13.00 1.37
C ARG A 218 -6.36 -12.61 2.57
N LYS A 219 -5.83 -12.69 3.79
CA LYS A 219 -6.59 -12.36 5.00
C LYS A 219 -6.99 -10.89 5.01
N HIS A 220 -6.12 -10.00 4.54
CA HIS A 220 -6.45 -8.59 4.33
C HIS A 220 -7.59 -8.42 3.32
N LEU A 221 -7.53 -9.09 2.17
CA LEU A 221 -8.59 -9.09 1.16
C LEU A 221 -9.94 -9.57 1.73
N GLU A 222 -9.95 -10.68 2.46
CA GLU A 222 -11.17 -11.24 3.06
C GLU A 222 -11.72 -10.35 4.19
N ALA A 223 -10.85 -9.75 5.01
CA ALA A 223 -11.27 -8.81 6.05
C ALA A 223 -11.97 -7.58 5.47
N LEU A 224 -11.43 -6.98 4.40
CA LEU A 224 -12.09 -5.83 3.75
C LEU A 224 -13.38 -6.21 3.03
N LYS A 225 -13.50 -7.44 2.50
CA LYS A 225 -14.78 -7.95 1.95
C LYS A 225 -15.83 -8.12 3.04
N ALA A 226 -15.44 -8.69 4.17
CA ALA A 226 -16.33 -8.84 5.32
C ALA A 226 -16.78 -7.46 5.83
N LEU A 227 -15.86 -6.51 5.92
CA LEU A 227 -16.14 -5.14 6.33
C LEU A 227 -17.09 -4.42 5.37
N ARG A 228 -16.84 -4.51 4.04
CA ARG A 228 -17.74 -4.01 2.99
C ARG A 228 -19.13 -4.63 3.07
N LYS A 229 -19.22 -5.93 3.34
CA LYS A 229 -20.50 -6.64 3.47
C LYS A 229 -21.29 -6.15 4.68
N LYS A 230 -20.63 -5.88 5.81
CA LYS A 230 -21.25 -5.31 7.01
C LYS A 230 -21.63 -3.83 6.82
N ASN A 231 -20.85 -3.09 6.04
CA ASN A 231 -20.96 -1.64 5.87
C ASN A 231 -21.03 -1.19 4.38
N PRO A 232 -22.04 -1.64 3.60
CA PRO A 232 -22.08 -1.41 2.15
C PRO A 232 -22.29 0.06 1.74
N GLY A 233 -22.73 0.92 2.66
CA GLY A 233 -22.91 2.35 2.40
C GLY A 233 -21.66 3.19 2.64
N THR A 234 -20.71 2.69 3.43
CA THR A 234 -19.63 3.50 4.02
C THR A 234 -18.24 2.91 3.83
N VAL A 235 -18.07 1.70 3.30
CA VAL A 235 -16.75 1.10 3.09
C VAL A 235 -16.58 0.76 1.62
N LEU A 236 -15.63 1.35 0.89
CA LEU A 236 -15.43 1.16 -0.56
C LEU A 236 -13.98 0.70 -0.85
N PRO A 237 -13.63 -0.57 -0.63
CA PRO A 237 -12.23 -0.99 -0.58
C PRO A 237 -11.55 -0.99 -1.96
N PHE A 238 -10.26 -0.64 -2.01
CA PHE A 238 -9.45 -0.71 -3.22
C PHE A 238 -8.45 -1.87 -3.16
N LEU A 239 -8.37 -2.63 -4.24
CA LEU A 239 -7.53 -3.82 -4.34
C LEU A 239 -6.08 -3.42 -4.65
N ALA A 240 -5.12 -3.90 -3.87
CA ALA A 240 -3.71 -3.66 -4.16
C ALA A 240 -3.27 -4.45 -5.39
N VAL A 241 -2.68 -3.76 -6.36
CA VAL A 241 -2.21 -4.34 -7.62
C VAL A 241 -0.70 -4.17 -7.69
N ASP A 242 0.02 -5.29 -7.77
CA ASP A 242 1.45 -5.34 -8.08
C ASP A 242 1.64 -6.13 -9.39
N PRO A 243 2.35 -5.59 -10.40
CA PRO A 243 2.55 -6.26 -11.68
C PRO A 243 3.29 -7.60 -11.57
N ARG A 244 4.02 -7.85 -10.47
CA ARG A 244 4.74 -9.09 -10.21
C ARG A 244 3.84 -10.19 -9.67
N ARG A 245 2.65 -9.86 -9.16
CA ARG A 245 1.69 -10.87 -8.69
C ARG A 245 1.13 -11.66 -9.87
N ILE A 246 1.23 -12.99 -9.80
CA ILE A 246 0.69 -13.89 -10.83
C ILE A 246 -0.83 -13.89 -10.74
N GLY A 247 -1.49 -13.74 -11.88
CA GLY A 247 -2.96 -13.70 -11.98
C GLY A 247 -3.62 -12.39 -11.54
N ILE A 248 -2.86 -11.30 -11.36
CA ILE A 248 -3.40 -10.04 -10.84
C ILE A 248 -4.57 -9.48 -11.68
N GLU A 249 -4.51 -9.59 -13.01
CA GLU A 249 -5.63 -9.18 -13.88
C GLU A 249 -6.91 -9.96 -13.56
N LYS A 250 -6.79 -11.28 -13.36
CA LYS A 250 -7.92 -12.12 -12.98
C LYS A 250 -8.47 -11.72 -11.61
N LEU A 251 -7.59 -11.37 -10.67
CA LEU A 251 -8.01 -10.91 -9.35
C LEU A 251 -8.82 -9.61 -9.45
N VAL A 252 -8.40 -8.66 -10.28
CA VAL A 252 -9.17 -7.43 -10.57
C VAL A 252 -10.55 -7.77 -11.16
N GLN A 253 -10.61 -8.70 -12.12
CA GLN A 253 -11.90 -9.12 -12.68
C GLN A 253 -12.82 -9.76 -11.64
N ASP A 254 -12.28 -10.61 -10.76
CA ASP A 254 -13.06 -11.33 -9.76
C ASP A 254 -13.51 -10.41 -8.61
N GLN A 255 -12.63 -9.52 -8.14
CA GLN A 255 -12.84 -8.79 -6.89
C GLN A 255 -13.31 -7.36 -7.09
N VAL A 256 -12.96 -6.71 -8.21
CA VAL A 256 -13.32 -5.31 -8.49
C VAL A 256 -14.45 -5.21 -9.50
N ILE A 257 -14.41 -5.97 -10.60
CA ILE A 257 -15.49 -5.93 -11.62
C ILE A 257 -16.73 -6.67 -11.13
N ARG A 258 -16.56 -7.91 -10.65
CA ARG A 258 -17.67 -8.76 -10.19
C ARG A 258 -17.86 -8.77 -8.68
N GLY A 259 -16.87 -8.28 -7.93
CA GLY A 259 -16.78 -8.44 -6.49
C GLY A 259 -17.10 -7.19 -5.70
N SER A 260 -16.62 -7.16 -4.46
CA SER A 260 -16.96 -6.14 -3.48
C SER A 260 -16.01 -4.93 -3.47
N PHE A 261 -14.91 -4.96 -4.24
CA PHE A 261 -13.95 -3.87 -4.33
C PHE A 261 -14.39 -2.82 -5.33
N HIS A 262 -14.04 -1.58 -5.02
CA HIS A 262 -14.49 -0.40 -5.74
C HIS A 262 -13.44 0.17 -6.69
N GLY A 263 -12.16 -0.03 -6.39
CA GLY A 263 -11.05 0.49 -7.19
C GLY A 263 -9.80 -0.37 -7.08
N VAL A 264 -8.70 0.13 -7.65
CA VAL A 264 -7.37 -0.49 -7.53
C VAL A 264 -6.36 0.50 -6.94
N LYS A 265 -5.44 0.01 -6.12
CA LYS A 265 -4.35 0.76 -5.51
C LYS A 265 -3.02 0.30 -6.08
N LEU A 266 -2.20 1.24 -6.53
CA LEU A 266 -0.80 1.04 -6.88
C LEU A 266 0.13 1.61 -5.81
N TYR A 267 1.23 0.90 -5.58
CA TYR A 267 2.28 1.28 -4.64
C TYR A 267 3.66 1.07 -5.27
N CYS A 268 3.97 1.92 -6.25
CA CYS A 268 5.19 1.89 -7.06
C CYS A 268 6.51 1.92 -6.27
N PRO A 269 6.63 2.58 -5.09
CA PRO A 269 7.87 2.57 -4.28
C PRO A 269 8.44 1.18 -3.97
N LEU A 270 7.63 0.12 -4.09
CA LEU A 270 8.06 -1.28 -3.94
C LEU A 270 8.85 -1.84 -5.13
N GLY A 271 9.21 -1.02 -6.12
CA GLY A 271 10.20 -1.38 -7.14
C GLY A 271 9.65 -1.59 -8.56
N TYR A 272 8.53 -0.96 -8.90
CA TYR A 272 8.00 -0.96 -10.27
C TYR A 272 7.49 0.42 -10.66
N LEU A 273 7.42 0.67 -11.96
CA LEU A 273 6.87 1.91 -12.51
C LEU A 273 5.37 1.76 -12.79
N PRO A 274 4.57 2.84 -12.74
CA PRO A 274 3.19 2.80 -13.20
C PRO A 274 3.10 2.42 -14.69
N SER A 275 4.12 2.74 -15.48
CA SER A 275 4.24 2.33 -16.89
C SER A 275 4.70 0.88 -17.08
N HIS A 276 4.77 0.06 -16.04
CA HIS A 276 5.16 -1.34 -16.18
C HIS A 276 4.21 -2.08 -17.15
N PRO A 277 4.70 -2.83 -18.16
CA PRO A 277 3.87 -3.42 -19.21
C PRO A 277 2.76 -4.34 -18.68
N ALA A 278 3.01 -5.07 -17.59
CA ALA A 278 2.01 -5.95 -16.98
C ALA A 278 0.84 -5.21 -16.30
N LEU A 279 0.90 -3.88 -16.13
CA LEU A 279 -0.22 -3.08 -15.61
C LEU A 279 -1.20 -2.65 -16.71
N TYR A 280 -0.79 -2.64 -17.98
CA TYR A 280 -1.64 -2.15 -19.08
C TYR A 280 -2.93 -2.95 -19.25
N PRO A 281 -2.95 -4.30 -19.16
CA PRO A 281 -4.20 -5.05 -19.16
C PRO A 281 -5.13 -4.65 -17.99
N VAL A 282 -4.58 -4.37 -16.82
CA VAL A 282 -5.35 -3.88 -15.67
C VAL A 282 -5.92 -2.49 -15.95
N PHE A 283 -5.14 -1.58 -16.51
CA PHE A 283 -5.62 -0.24 -16.88
C PHE A 283 -6.69 -0.27 -17.96
N GLN A 284 -6.58 -1.17 -18.95
CA GLN A 284 -7.62 -1.38 -19.95
C GLN A 284 -8.93 -1.87 -19.31
N LEU A 285 -8.87 -2.78 -18.33
CA LEU A 285 -10.04 -3.16 -17.55
C LEU A 285 -10.59 -1.96 -16.76
N CYS A 286 -9.72 -1.12 -16.21
CA CYS A 286 -10.14 0.05 -15.45
C CYS A 286 -10.86 1.07 -16.32
N VAL A 287 -10.36 1.38 -17.50
CA VAL A 287 -11.05 2.24 -18.48
C VAL A 287 -12.39 1.62 -18.88
N LYS A 288 -12.38 0.34 -19.29
CA LYS A 288 -13.58 -0.35 -19.79
C LYS A 288 -14.72 -0.41 -18.76
N HIS A 289 -14.38 -0.56 -17.49
CA HIS A 289 -15.34 -0.75 -16.40
C HIS A 289 -15.42 0.45 -15.45
N ASN A 290 -14.91 1.61 -15.90
CA ASN A 290 -14.92 2.86 -15.15
C ASN A 290 -14.41 2.66 -13.70
N ILE A 291 -13.27 2.00 -13.53
CA ILE A 291 -12.68 1.70 -12.22
C ILE A 291 -11.62 2.77 -11.89
N PRO A 292 -11.71 3.44 -10.73
CA PRO A 292 -10.69 4.38 -10.28
C PRO A 292 -9.39 3.68 -9.85
N VAL A 293 -8.27 4.35 -10.09
CA VAL A 293 -6.93 3.96 -9.65
C VAL A 293 -6.40 5.00 -8.66
N THR A 294 -5.99 4.60 -7.46
CA THR A 294 -5.21 5.47 -6.57
C THR A 294 -3.75 5.01 -6.59
N SER A 295 -2.80 5.95 -6.67
CA SER A 295 -1.36 5.67 -6.66
C SER A 295 -0.68 6.45 -5.56
N HIS A 296 0.16 5.77 -4.76
CA HIS A 296 1.07 6.46 -3.84
C HIS A 296 1.97 7.45 -4.60
N THR A 297 1.91 8.73 -4.23
CA THR A 297 2.60 9.83 -4.94
C THR A 297 3.18 10.85 -3.96
N SER A 298 4.10 10.39 -3.10
CA SER A 298 4.92 11.26 -2.24
C SER A 298 6.37 10.80 -2.15
N PRO A 299 7.32 11.71 -1.80
CA PRO A 299 8.73 11.38 -1.58
C PRO A 299 9.01 10.36 -0.46
N GLY A 300 8.08 10.18 0.47
CA GLY A 300 8.17 9.26 1.60
C GLY A 300 7.46 7.92 1.38
N GLY A 301 7.15 7.22 2.47
CA GLY A 301 6.42 5.95 2.48
C GLY A 301 7.30 4.74 2.79
N PHE A 302 6.80 3.52 2.49
CA PHE A 302 7.51 2.27 2.71
C PHE A 302 8.12 1.74 1.39
N PRO A 303 9.39 2.04 1.09
CA PRO A 303 10.02 1.66 -0.16
C PRO A 303 10.40 0.17 -0.21
N SER A 304 10.75 -0.32 -1.40
CA SER A 304 11.53 -1.55 -1.53
C SER A 304 12.79 -1.50 -0.68
N LEU A 305 13.14 -2.64 -0.08
CA LEU A 305 14.35 -2.81 0.72
C LEU A 305 15.57 -3.22 -0.12
N CYS A 306 15.47 -3.13 -1.45
CA CYS A 306 16.57 -3.39 -2.37
C CYS A 306 17.30 -2.10 -2.75
N SER A 307 18.64 -2.17 -2.78
CA SER A 307 19.51 -1.09 -3.28
C SER A 307 19.53 -1.01 -4.79
N ARG A 308 19.36 -2.15 -5.49
CA ARG A 308 19.34 -2.22 -6.95
C ARG A 308 18.14 -3.02 -7.42
N ILE A 309 17.36 -2.45 -8.35
CA ILE A 309 16.08 -3.01 -8.82
C ILE A 309 16.04 -2.94 -10.34
N SER A 310 15.78 -4.07 -10.98
CA SER A 310 15.51 -4.14 -12.41
C SER A 310 14.01 -4.25 -12.65
N THR A 311 13.48 -3.44 -13.57
CA THR A 311 12.07 -3.45 -13.94
C THR A 311 11.92 -3.08 -15.41
N SER A 312 10.69 -2.82 -15.86
CA SER A 312 10.40 -2.42 -17.23
C SER A 312 9.44 -1.24 -17.28
N SER A 313 9.59 -0.42 -18.31
CA SER A 313 8.70 0.69 -18.64
C SER A 313 8.20 0.51 -20.06
N ARG A 314 6.88 0.50 -20.25
CA ARG A 314 6.25 0.58 -21.57
C ARG A 314 6.05 2.05 -21.91
N LYS A 315 6.72 2.50 -22.96
CA LYS A 315 6.62 3.85 -23.51
C LYS A 315 5.29 4.07 -24.21
N LYS A 316 4.89 5.34 -24.38
CA LYS A 316 3.65 5.72 -25.07
C LYS A 316 3.46 5.10 -26.47
N ASN A 317 4.56 4.90 -27.21
CA ASN A 317 4.55 4.26 -28.53
C ASN A 317 4.44 2.72 -28.48
N GLY A 318 4.32 2.14 -27.29
CA GLY A 318 4.23 0.71 -27.06
C GLY A 318 5.56 -0.02 -26.85
N THR A 319 6.70 0.66 -27.06
CA THR A 319 8.02 0.05 -26.85
C THR A 319 8.25 -0.24 -25.37
N VAL A 320 8.71 -1.45 -25.05
CA VAL A 320 9.08 -1.82 -23.68
C VAL A 320 10.59 -1.69 -23.53
N VAL A 321 11.03 -0.90 -22.55
CA VAL A 321 12.44 -0.69 -22.23
C VAL A 321 12.76 -1.21 -20.83
N PRO A 322 13.94 -1.83 -20.62
CA PRO A 322 14.41 -2.15 -19.29
C PRO A 322 14.72 -0.86 -18.52
N VAL A 323 14.46 -0.89 -17.21
CA VAL A 323 14.81 0.19 -16.29
C VAL A 323 15.57 -0.42 -15.13
N VAL A 324 16.70 0.18 -14.77
CA VAL A 324 17.48 -0.21 -13.60
C VAL A 324 17.55 0.98 -12.67
N PHE A 325 17.05 0.80 -11.45
CA PHE A 325 17.26 1.72 -10.35
C PHE A 325 18.44 1.23 -9.52
N ASP A 326 19.32 2.16 -9.15
CA ASP A 326 20.43 1.94 -8.24
C ASP A 326 20.44 3.06 -7.20
N LYS A 327 20.32 2.69 -5.92
CA LYS A 327 20.13 3.61 -4.81
C LYS A 327 21.32 4.53 -4.61
N ASP A 328 22.53 4.01 -4.75
CA ASP A 328 23.74 4.77 -4.49
C ASP A 328 24.03 5.72 -5.66
N ALA A 329 23.83 5.25 -6.90
CA ALA A 329 23.89 6.13 -8.07
C ALA A 329 22.83 7.24 -8.01
N PHE A 330 21.59 6.91 -7.62
CA PHE A 330 20.52 7.91 -7.48
C PHE A 330 20.89 8.99 -6.45
N LYS A 331 21.39 8.58 -5.28
CA LYS A 331 21.83 9.49 -4.20
C LYS A 331 23.04 10.34 -4.56
N ALA A 332 23.87 9.90 -5.51
CA ALA A 332 24.99 10.71 -5.99
C ALA A 332 24.51 11.91 -6.84
N GLU A 333 23.33 11.81 -7.45
CA GLU A 333 22.77 12.82 -8.35
C GLU A 333 21.58 13.60 -7.75
N HIS A 334 20.95 13.07 -6.72
CA HIS A 334 19.72 13.61 -6.13
C HIS A 334 19.85 13.71 -4.61
N GLU A 335 19.44 14.85 -4.06
CA GLU A 335 19.26 15.01 -2.62
C GLU A 335 18.11 14.09 -2.15
N VAL A 336 18.32 13.40 -1.03
CA VAL A 336 17.29 12.61 -0.35
C VAL A 336 17.22 13.11 1.08
N LYS A 337 16.14 13.83 1.41
CA LYS A 337 15.96 14.49 2.70
C LYS A 337 15.50 13.51 3.77
N ASP A 338 15.57 13.95 5.02
CA ASP A 338 15.05 13.18 6.14
C ASP A 338 13.55 12.88 5.95
N GLY A 339 13.17 11.61 6.11
CA GLY A 339 11.80 11.13 5.87
C GLY A 339 11.49 10.74 4.42
N GLU A 340 12.38 11.05 3.48
CA GLU A 340 12.27 10.60 2.08
C GLU A 340 12.97 9.25 1.85
N ALA A 341 12.60 8.58 0.77
CA ALA A 341 13.30 7.39 0.29
C ALA A 341 13.68 7.54 -1.19
N ALA A 342 14.92 7.21 -1.53
CA ALA A 342 15.41 7.24 -2.92
C ALA A 342 14.50 6.44 -3.88
N GLN A 343 14.02 5.28 -3.44
CA GLN A 343 13.06 4.47 -4.21
C GLN A 343 11.73 5.20 -4.39
N SER A 344 11.18 5.83 -3.35
CA SER A 344 9.94 6.62 -3.47
C SER A 344 10.13 7.79 -4.42
N LEU A 345 11.21 8.57 -4.26
CA LEU A 345 11.57 9.67 -5.16
C LEU A 345 11.68 9.24 -6.62
N PHE A 346 12.12 8.00 -6.90
CA PHE A 346 12.23 7.49 -8.27
C PHE A 346 10.93 6.87 -8.80
N PHE A 347 10.30 5.97 -8.05
CA PHE A 347 9.20 5.13 -8.53
C PHE A 347 7.81 5.75 -8.33
N ALA A 348 7.64 6.62 -7.32
CA ALA A 348 6.39 7.35 -7.08
C ALA A 348 6.38 8.76 -7.68
N ASP A 349 7.42 9.11 -8.44
CA ASP A 349 7.46 10.39 -9.14
C ASP A 349 6.24 10.53 -10.09
N PRO A 350 5.48 11.64 -9.99
CA PRO A 350 4.24 11.83 -10.76
C PRO A 350 4.46 11.77 -12.27
N ASP A 351 5.61 12.22 -12.80
CA ASP A 351 5.87 12.23 -14.24
C ASP A 351 6.10 10.81 -14.79
N LYS A 352 6.33 9.79 -13.94
CA LYS A 352 6.39 8.40 -14.39
C LYS A 352 5.06 7.92 -14.96
N TRP A 353 3.96 8.62 -14.68
CA TRP A 353 2.64 8.35 -15.24
C TRP A 353 2.43 8.88 -16.66
N LEU A 354 3.30 9.76 -17.19
CA LEU A 354 3.14 10.33 -18.52
C LEU A 354 3.03 9.25 -19.61
N ASP A 355 3.88 8.23 -19.56
CA ASP A 355 3.83 7.10 -20.50
C ASP A 355 2.48 6.36 -20.47
N VAL A 356 1.79 6.33 -19.31
CA VAL A 356 0.48 5.71 -19.14
C VAL A 356 -0.63 6.63 -19.63
N LEU A 357 -0.66 7.88 -19.15
CA LEU A 357 -1.71 8.85 -19.46
C LEU A 357 -1.72 9.28 -20.93
N GLU A 358 -0.56 9.25 -21.61
CA GLU A 358 -0.44 9.52 -23.05
C GLU A 358 -0.69 8.27 -23.92
N SER A 359 -0.83 7.09 -23.32
CA SER A 359 -0.98 5.86 -24.11
C SER A 359 -2.36 5.79 -24.78
N PRO A 360 -2.43 5.37 -26.06
CA PRO A 360 -3.70 5.19 -26.76
C PRO A 360 -4.66 4.29 -26.00
N GLY A 361 -5.91 4.74 -25.86
CA GLY A 361 -6.97 4.01 -25.15
C GLY A 361 -6.94 4.14 -23.62
N LEU A 362 -5.98 4.86 -23.03
CA LEU A 362 -5.90 5.11 -21.58
C LEU A 362 -6.18 6.57 -21.18
N GLY A 363 -6.52 7.45 -22.13
CA GLY A 363 -6.76 8.87 -21.86
C GLY A 363 -7.93 9.15 -20.89
N SER A 364 -8.85 8.20 -20.73
CA SER A 364 -9.97 8.28 -19.77
C SER A 364 -9.73 7.50 -18.47
N LEU A 365 -8.51 7.03 -18.21
CA LEU A 365 -8.16 6.36 -16.97
C LEU A 365 -8.23 7.37 -15.82
N ARG A 366 -9.12 7.12 -14.85
CA ARG A 366 -9.20 7.94 -13.63
C ARG A 366 -8.12 7.54 -12.64
N VAL A 367 -7.23 8.49 -12.36
CA VAL A 367 -6.08 8.30 -11.48
C VAL A 367 -6.08 9.36 -10.40
N ASP A 368 -5.89 8.93 -9.17
CA ASP A 368 -5.68 9.76 -8.00
C ASP A 368 -4.22 9.67 -7.53
N PHE A 369 -3.54 10.81 -7.54
CA PHE A 369 -2.18 10.98 -7.02
C PHE A 369 -2.22 11.29 -5.54
N ALA A 370 -2.09 10.24 -4.72
CA ALA A 370 -2.19 10.35 -3.28
C ALA A 370 -1.15 11.29 -2.67
N HIS A 371 -1.54 11.96 -1.59
CA HIS A 371 -0.75 12.94 -0.82
C HIS A 371 -0.46 14.28 -1.52
N PHE A 372 -0.87 14.46 -2.77
CA PHE A 372 -0.65 15.69 -3.54
C PHE A 372 0.82 16.16 -3.55
N GLY A 373 1.77 15.21 -3.53
CA GLY A 373 3.21 15.46 -3.46
C GLY A 373 3.81 15.50 -2.05
N GLY A 374 3.00 15.36 -1.01
CA GLY A 374 3.39 15.45 0.39
C GLY A 374 3.40 16.88 0.93
N GLN A 375 3.21 17.02 2.24
CA GLN A 375 2.99 18.32 2.91
C GLN A 375 4.07 19.38 2.63
N ASP A 376 5.35 18.99 2.56
CA ASP A 376 6.45 19.93 2.34
C ASP A 376 6.38 20.52 0.92
N ASN A 377 6.05 19.69 -0.08
CA ASN A 377 5.84 20.16 -1.45
C ASN A 377 4.62 21.08 -1.54
N VAL A 378 3.53 20.75 -0.84
CA VAL A 378 2.31 21.56 -0.82
C VAL A 378 2.58 22.94 -0.21
N LYS A 379 3.25 22.99 0.95
CA LYS A 379 3.62 24.25 1.61
C LYS A 379 4.58 25.09 0.77
N ALA A 380 5.62 24.47 0.22
CA ALA A 380 6.56 25.16 -0.66
C ALA A 380 5.87 25.75 -1.90
N TYR A 381 4.95 24.99 -2.52
CA TYR A 381 4.17 25.47 -3.67
C TYR A 381 3.19 26.58 -3.26
N ALA A 382 2.55 26.47 -2.10
CA ALA A 382 1.66 27.49 -1.57
C ALA A 382 2.37 28.83 -1.37
N ALA A 383 3.57 28.81 -0.77
CA ALA A 383 4.35 30.00 -0.48
C ALA A 383 4.92 30.69 -1.73
N ALA A 384 5.40 29.91 -2.71
CA ALA A 384 6.17 30.45 -3.84
C ALA A 384 5.43 30.41 -5.20
N GLY A 385 4.30 29.70 -5.32
CA GLY A 385 3.68 29.39 -6.63
C GLY A 385 4.52 28.52 -7.55
N SER A 386 5.48 27.83 -6.95
CA SER A 386 6.59 27.04 -7.49
C SER A 386 7.02 27.33 -8.94
N THR A 387 8.10 28.10 -9.07
CA THR A 387 8.98 28.09 -10.24
C THR A 387 9.94 26.89 -10.26
N ASP A 388 10.02 26.13 -9.16
CA ASP A 388 10.79 24.90 -9.07
C ASP A 388 10.11 23.79 -9.88
N SER A 389 10.78 23.32 -10.93
CA SER A 389 10.32 22.23 -11.78
C SER A 389 10.23 20.90 -11.03
N ASN A 390 10.97 20.76 -9.92
CA ASN A 390 11.06 19.55 -9.12
C ASN A 390 9.98 19.45 -8.03
N ASN A 391 9.22 20.51 -7.75
CA ASN A 391 8.13 20.45 -6.77
C ASN A 391 7.02 19.50 -7.24
N TRP A 392 6.70 18.48 -6.42
CA TRP A 392 5.76 17.42 -6.79
C TRP A 392 4.31 17.91 -6.89
N THR A 393 3.91 18.83 -6.01
CA THR A 393 2.57 19.44 -6.07
C THR A 393 2.38 20.19 -7.39
N GLY A 394 3.37 20.97 -7.82
CA GLY A 394 3.35 21.65 -9.12
C GLY A 394 3.30 20.70 -10.31
N ARG A 395 4.04 19.57 -10.25
CA ARG A 395 3.99 18.52 -11.29
C ARG A 395 2.61 17.87 -11.37
N ILE A 396 2.01 17.55 -10.24
CA ILE A 396 0.66 16.97 -10.17
C ILE A 396 -0.37 17.96 -10.74
N ILE A 397 -0.29 19.25 -10.39
CA ILE A 397 -1.17 20.29 -10.95
C ILE A 397 -1.05 20.32 -12.48
N ARG A 398 0.17 20.29 -13.04
CA ARG A 398 0.37 20.22 -14.50
C ARG A 398 -0.30 19.00 -15.14
N LEU A 399 -0.23 17.84 -14.48
CA LEU A 399 -0.93 16.63 -14.95
C LEU A 399 -2.45 16.79 -14.87
N MET A 400 -2.98 17.40 -13.80
CA MET A 400 -4.41 17.70 -13.66
C MET A 400 -4.92 18.66 -14.73
N GLU A 401 -4.15 19.70 -15.06
CA GLU A 401 -4.49 20.67 -16.12
C GLU A 401 -4.48 20.01 -17.50
N ARG A 402 -3.57 19.06 -17.73
CA ARG A 402 -3.40 18.39 -19.02
C ARG A 402 -4.37 17.22 -19.25
N PHE A 403 -4.77 16.52 -18.19
CA PHE A 403 -5.58 15.31 -18.28
C PHE A 403 -6.84 15.42 -17.42
N GLU A 404 -8.00 15.31 -18.05
CA GLU A 404 -9.31 15.53 -17.42
C GLU A 404 -9.59 14.58 -16.23
N HIS A 405 -9.06 13.37 -16.29
CA HIS A 405 -9.33 12.29 -15.34
C HIS A 405 -8.27 12.14 -14.25
N VAL A 406 -7.40 13.13 -14.08
CA VAL A 406 -6.39 13.15 -13.02
C VAL A 406 -6.90 13.91 -11.80
N TYR A 407 -6.85 13.23 -10.67
CA TYR A 407 -7.22 13.67 -9.33
C TYR A 407 -6.01 13.60 -8.39
N ALA A 408 -6.15 14.16 -7.21
CA ALA A 408 -5.20 14.00 -6.11
C ALA A 408 -5.94 14.04 -4.77
N ASP A 409 -5.32 13.51 -3.71
CA ASP A 409 -5.80 13.62 -2.34
C ASP A 409 -4.76 14.25 -1.39
N ILE A 410 -5.22 14.77 -0.25
CA ILE A 410 -4.37 15.39 0.78
C ILE A 410 -4.11 14.48 1.99
N SER A 411 -4.04 13.17 1.78
CA SER A 411 -3.78 12.22 2.86
C SER A 411 -2.38 12.37 3.47
N PHE A 412 -2.27 12.07 4.77
CA PHE A 412 -1.06 12.27 5.56
C PHE A 412 -0.41 13.67 5.44
N CYS A 413 -1.22 14.73 5.55
CA CYS A 413 -0.72 16.11 5.69
C CYS A 413 -1.05 16.68 7.09
N PRO A 414 -0.45 16.16 8.18
CA PRO A 414 -0.85 16.48 9.55
C PRO A 414 -0.47 17.89 10.02
N ASP A 415 0.47 18.56 9.35
CA ASP A 415 1.00 19.83 9.82
C ASP A 415 -0.03 20.98 9.89
N ASP A 416 0.22 21.92 10.78
CA ASP A 416 -0.49 23.21 10.82
C ASP A 416 -0.25 24.02 9.52
N GLY A 417 -1.23 24.86 9.18
CA GLY A 417 -1.17 25.74 7.99
C GLY A 417 -1.52 25.05 6.66
N MET A 418 -1.81 23.75 6.67
CA MET A 418 -2.12 23.00 5.45
C MET A 418 -3.42 23.46 4.78
N LEU A 419 -4.46 23.77 5.57
CA LEU A 419 -5.74 24.23 5.03
C LEU A 419 -5.60 25.57 4.28
N GLU A 420 -4.82 26.50 4.84
CA GLU A 420 -4.49 27.78 4.22
C GLU A 420 -3.65 27.60 2.96
N ALA A 421 -2.65 26.72 3.01
CA ALA A 421 -1.81 26.38 1.87
C ALA A 421 -2.65 25.83 0.70
N ILE A 422 -3.51 24.84 0.98
CA ILE A 422 -4.42 24.24 -0.01
C ILE A 422 -5.39 25.29 -0.56
N THR A 423 -5.97 26.13 0.31
CA THR A 423 -6.89 27.19 -0.11
C THR A 423 -6.23 28.18 -1.07
N SER A 424 -4.97 28.57 -0.80
CA SER A 424 -4.17 29.43 -1.68
C SER A 424 -3.87 28.76 -3.04
N ILE A 425 -3.61 27.45 -3.06
CA ILE A 425 -3.40 26.71 -4.31
C ILE A 425 -4.70 26.64 -5.13
N MET A 426 -5.83 26.31 -4.51
CA MET A 426 -7.14 26.24 -5.17
C MET A 426 -7.56 27.58 -5.78
N ALA A 427 -7.24 28.69 -5.11
CA ALA A 427 -7.53 30.03 -5.63
C ALA A 427 -6.77 30.35 -6.93
N ARG A 428 -5.61 29.71 -7.15
CA ARG A 428 -4.77 29.89 -8.35
C ARG A 428 -5.07 28.88 -9.44
N HIS A 429 -5.51 27.68 -9.07
CA HIS A 429 -5.74 26.57 -10.00
C HIS A 429 -7.17 26.02 -9.85
N PRO A 430 -8.13 26.47 -10.69
CA PRO A 430 -9.51 25.99 -10.65
C PRO A 430 -9.64 24.47 -10.78
N VAL A 431 -8.72 23.83 -11.52
CA VAL A 431 -8.71 22.36 -11.67
C VAL A 431 -8.51 21.65 -10.33
N VAL A 432 -7.65 22.19 -9.46
CA VAL A 432 -7.40 21.65 -8.12
C VAL A 432 -8.67 21.73 -7.28
N GLN A 433 -9.42 22.84 -7.38
CA GLN A 433 -10.70 22.97 -6.68
C GLN A 433 -11.71 21.89 -7.08
N SER A 434 -11.72 21.48 -8.36
CA SER A 434 -12.66 20.47 -8.87
C SER A 434 -12.20 19.01 -8.74
N ARG A 435 -10.94 18.75 -8.37
CA ARG A 435 -10.35 17.39 -8.42
C ARG A 435 -9.42 17.03 -7.26
N LEU A 436 -9.18 17.93 -6.30
CA LEU A 436 -8.51 17.60 -5.05
C LEU A 436 -9.51 17.01 -4.05
N MET A 437 -9.12 15.96 -3.36
CA MET A 437 -9.95 15.15 -2.47
C MET A 437 -9.38 15.09 -1.06
N PHE A 438 -10.24 14.88 -0.06
CA PHE A 438 -9.80 14.63 1.32
C PHE A 438 -9.46 13.16 1.56
N GLY A 439 -8.35 12.91 2.25
CA GLY A 439 -8.02 11.60 2.78
C GLY A 439 -7.22 11.70 4.08
N THR A 440 -7.18 10.63 4.87
CA THR A 440 -6.44 10.62 6.16
C THR A 440 -5.07 9.98 6.06
N ASP A 441 -4.97 8.85 5.36
CA ASP A 441 -3.93 7.84 5.56
C ASP A 441 -3.89 7.35 7.02
N PHE A 442 -5.01 6.74 7.45
CA PHE A 442 -5.23 6.27 8.83
C PHE A 442 -4.02 5.63 9.50
N VAL A 443 -3.37 4.62 8.89
CA VAL A 443 -2.21 3.93 9.48
C VAL A 443 -1.08 4.92 9.78
N MET A 444 -0.79 5.82 8.83
CA MET A 444 0.28 6.81 8.98
C MET A 444 -0.06 7.85 10.06
N ILE A 445 -1.31 8.30 10.14
CA ILE A 445 -1.79 9.20 11.19
C ILE A 445 -1.75 8.53 12.56
N MET A 446 -2.13 7.26 12.63
CA MET A 446 -2.01 6.49 13.86
C MET A 446 -0.55 6.28 14.27
N MET A 447 0.40 6.24 13.34
CA MET A 447 1.83 6.17 13.67
C MET A 447 2.44 7.55 14.02
N ASN A 448 1.77 8.64 13.64
CA ASN A 448 2.13 10.02 13.96
C ASN A 448 1.62 10.41 15.37
N LYS A 449 2.10 11.54 15.89
CA LYS A 449 1.72 12.10 17.19
C LYS A 449 0.43 12.92 17.15
N CYS A 450 -0.07 13.34 15.99
CA CYS A 450 -1.24 14.22 15.92
C CYS A 450 -2.52 13.53 16.41
N GLY A 451 -2.69 12.23 16.15
CA GLY A 451 -3.94 11.49 16.43
C GLY A 451 -5.05 11.80 15.41
N LEU A 452 -5.94 10.82 15.19
CA LEU A 452 -6.92 10.89 14.10
C LEU A 452 -8.01 11.95 14.31
N GLN A 453 -8.54 12.09 15.53
CA GLN A 453 -9.55 13.12 15.82
C GLN A 453 -8.99 14.54 15.59
N ASN A 454 -7.75 14.80 15.99
CA ASN A 454 -7.11 16.10 15.74
C ASN A 454 -6.85 16.32 14.26
N TYR A 455 -6.47 15.27 13.52
CA TYR A 455 -6.34 15.35 12.07
C TYR A 455 -7.66 15.78 11.42
N PHE A 456 -8.79 15.19 11.81
CA PHE A 456 -10.10 15.71 11.37
C PHE A 456 -10.26 17.18 11.75
N ASN A 457 -10.00 17.56 13.00
CA ASN A 457 -10.14 18.95 13.44
C ASN A 457 -9.29 19.95 12.63
N HIS A 458 -8.06 19.58 12.22
CA HIS A 458 -7.18 20.43 11.39
C HIS A 458 -7.82 20.78 10.05
N TYR A 459 -8.68 19.91 9.54
CA TYR A 459 -9.37 20.08 8.27
C TYR A 459 -10.83 20.51 8.41
N ASN A 460 -11.24 20.92 9.62
CA ASN A 460 -12.56 21.50 9.82
C ASN A 460 -12.71 22.79 9.00
N GLY A 461 -13.77 22.88 8.20
CA GLY A 461 -13.98 23.99 7.27
C GLY A 461 -13.48 23.73 5.84
N LEU A 462 -12.98 22.52 5.52
CA LEU A 462 -12.75 22.11 4.14
C LEU A 462 -14.01 22.31 3.27
N LYS A 463 -13.79 22.75 2.02
CA LYS A 463 -14.88 22.96 1.07
C LYS A 463 -15.60 21.63 0.79
N THR A 464 -16.94 21.65 0.74
CA THR A 464 -17.78 20.47 0.43
C THR A 464 -17.34 19.74 -0.84
N ALA A 465 -16.84 20.48 -1.84
CA ALA A 465 -16.29 19.90 -3.06
C ALA A 465 -15.19 18.85 -2.77
N MET A 466 -14.26 19.13 -1.86
CA MET A 466 -13.12 18.25 -1.57
C MET A 466 -13.51 17.00 -0.78
N VAL A 467 -14.55 17.09 0.04
CA VAL A 467 -14.93 16.03 0.98
C VAL A 467 -16.13 15.22 0.50
N THR A 468 -16.86 15.69 -0.51
CA THR A 468 -18.06 15.02 -1.03
C THR A 468 -18.08 14.99 -2.54
N THR A 469 -18.12 16.14 -3.22
CA THR A 469 -18.37 16.18 -4.68
C THR A 469 -17.24 15.55 -5.51
N ASN A 470 -15.99 15.92 -5.26
CA ASN A 470 -14.84 15.43 -6.01
C ASN A 470 -14.60 13.93 -5.73
N PRO A 471 -14.62 13.46 -4.46
CA PRO A 471 -14.59 12.03 -4.17
C PRO A 471 -15.70 11.23 -4.84
N MET A 472 -16.94 11.74 -4.86
CA MET A 472 -18.06 11.07 -5.52
C MET A 472 -17.84 10.95 -7.03
N ALA A 473 -17.34 12.00 -7.68
CA ALA A 473 -17.02 11.97 -9.11
C ALA A 473 -15.85 11.01 -9.42
N PHE A 474 -14.83 10.95 -8.56
CA PHE A 474 -13.73 10.01 -8.69
C PHE A 474 -14.18 8.55 -8.51
N LEU A 475 -15.08 8.30 -7.56
CA LEU A 475 -15.57 6.97 -7.23
C LEU A 475 -16.75 6.52 -8.09
N GLU A 476 -17.38 7.37 -8.90
CA GLU A 476 -18.52 7.00 -9.73
C GLU A 476 -18.19 5.79 -10.62
N ARG A 477 -18.98 4.71 -10.63
CA ARG A 477 -18.72 3.52 -11.46
C ARG A 477 -19.84 3.29 -12.44
#